data_AF-A0A2M8JY80-F1
#
_entry.id   AF-A0A2M8JY80-F1
#
_cell.length_a   1.000
_cell.length_b   1.000
_cell.length_c   1.000
_cell.angle_alpha   90.00
_cell.angle_beta   90.00
_cell.angle_gamma   90.00
#
_symmetry.space_group_name_H-M   'P 1'
#
loop_
_entity.id
_entity.type
_entity.pdbx_description
1 polymer ?
#
loop_
_entity_poly.entity_id
_entity_poly.type
_entity_poly.pdbx_seq_one_letter_code
_entity_poly.pdbx_strand_id
1 'polypeptide(L)'
;MGLGSIIGSCTRIPLQSITLSERIQEEGARMHQLNLLLIQQLFSEKKARVNDFIKNEYTPSIIHKMTSDLDEDLDVKSELPQIMAAALPMINERQYAMQMALDSAKIKIVDQLNADFTKYNMANAEMKKLLESAVKLNEEKKQLLNQSNWFKRKGIDYDQLAELLDRFIYSSGNIGGLIVNLNKDLNKVLNQ
;
A
#
# COMPACT_ATOMS: atom_id res chain seq x y z
N MET A 1 -34.07 -1.26 31.99
CA MET A 1 -34.31 -1.11 30.53
C MET A 1 -34.34 0.37 30.22
N GLY A 2 -33.45 0.84 29.36
CA GLY A 2 -33.36 2.25 28.97
C GLY A 2 -32.17 2.46 28.06
N LEU A 3 -32.29 1.99 26.81
CA LEU A 3 -31.34 2.24 25.73
C LEU A 3 -31.35 3.74 25.39
N GLY A 4 -30.34 4.47 25.86
CA GLY A 4 -30.01 5.81 25.39
C GLY A 4 -29.12 5.73 24.16
N SER A 5 -29.71 5.80 22.96
CA SER A 5 -29.00 5.90 21.69
C SER A 5 -28.22 7.21 21.58
N ILE A 6 -26.90 7.13 21.68
CA ILE A 6 -25.97 8.19 21.28
C ILE A 6 -25.73 8.03 19.77
N ILE A 7 -26.54 8.67 18.93
CA ILE A 7 -26.26 8.82 17.49
C ILE A 7 -26.51 10.28 17.12
N GLY A 8 -25.61 11.14 17.57
CA GLY A 8 -25.79 12.59 17.52
C GLY A 8 -24.61 13.34 16.92
N SER A 9 -23.95 12.77 15.91
CA SER A 9 -23.10 13.56 15.02
C SER A 9 -22.97 12.86 13.67
N CYS A 10 -23.89 13.14 12.74
CA CYS A 10 -23.58 13.01 11.31
C CYS A 10 -22.56 14.10 10.98
N THR A 11 -21.29 13.84 11.27
CA THR A 11 -20.18 14.69 10.86
C THR A 11 -20.22 14.81 9.35
N ARG A 12 -20.49 16.01 8.84
CA ARG A 12 -20.46 16.32 7.41
C ARG A 12 -19.04 16.09 6.91
N ILE A 13 -18.86 15.19 5.95
CA ILE A 13 -17.56 14.96 5.33
C ILE A 13 -17.29 16.13 4.36
N PRO A 14 -16.22 16.91 4.57
CA PRO A 14 -15.91 18.05 3.72
C PRO A 14 -15.18 17.61 2.44
N LEU A 15 -15.32 18.38 1.35
CA LEU A 15 -14.64 18.16 0.05
C LEU A 15 -13.12 17.99 0.19
N GLN A 16 -12.52 18.70 1.14
CA GLN A 16 -11.09 18.65 1.48
C GLN A 16 -10.62 17.24 1.87
N SER A 17 -11.53 16.35 2.29
CA SER A 17 -11.20 14.95 2.61
C SER A 17 -10.73 14.17 1.38
N ILE A 18 -11.27 14.47 0.20
CA ILE A 18 -10.86 13.85 -1.07
C ILE A 18 -9.41 14.28 -1.39
N THR A 19 -9.13 15.59 -1.30
CA THR A 19 -7.78 16.14 -1.52
C THR A 19 -6.77 15.59 -0.51
N LEU A 20 -7.14 15.46 0.76
CA LEU A 20 -6.28 14.84 1.77
C LEU A 20 -6.01 13.37 1.43
N SER A 21 -7.03 12.63 0.99
CA SER A 21 -6.87 11.23 0.55
C SER A 21 -5.92 11.09 -0.63
N GLU A 22 -5.96 12.02 -1.59
CA GLU A 22 -5.00 12.07 -2.71
C GLU A 22 -3.56 12.30 -2.21
N ARG A 23 -3.37 13.25 -1.28
CA ARG A 23 -2.05 13.50 -0.66
C ARG A 23 -1.52 12.29 0.10
N ILE A 24 -2.37 11.57 0.82
CA ILE A 24 -2.00 10.33 1.51
C ILE A 24 -1.57 9.25 0.51
N GLN A 25 -2.25 9.15 -0.64
CA GLN A 25 -1.88 8.22 -1.69
C GLN A 25 -0.53 8.59 -2.31
N GLU A 26 -0.29 9.86 -2.63
CA GLU A 26 1.00 10.37 -3.14
C GLU A 26 2.14 10.08 -2.16
N GLU A 27 1.95 10.38 -0.89
CA GLU A 27 2.94 10.15 0.15
C GLU A 27 3.21 8.65 0.36
N GLY A 28 2.17 7.81 0.29
CA GLY A 28 2.32 6.36 0.32
C GLY A 28 3.16 5.82 -0.84
N ALA A 29 2.98 6.37 -2.05
CA ALA A 29 3.81 6.02 -3.20
C ALA A 29 5.28 6.45 -3.01
N ARG A 30 5.50 7.65 -2.47
CA ARG A 30 6.85 8.13 -2.13
C ARG A 30 7.53 7.23 -1.10
N MET A 31 6.82 6.85 -0.05
CA MET A 31 7.32 5.96 0.99
C MET A 31 7.62 4.55 0.48
N HIS A 32 6.77 4.01 -0.40
CA HIS A 32 7.04 2.72 -1.05
C HIS A 32 8.35 2.76 -1.86
N GLN A 33 8.60 3.82 -2.62
CA GLN A 33 9.84 4.00 -3.36
C GLN A 33 11.07 4.11 -2.44
N LEU A 34 10.96 4.85 -1.33
CA LEU A 34 12.03 4.94 -0.33
C LEU A 34 12.35 3.57 0.28
N ASN A 35 11.33 2.76 0.55
CA ASN A 35 11.52 1.41 1.08
C ASN A 35 12.23 0.50 0.08
N LEU A 36 11.91 0.59 -1.22
CA LEU A 36 12.61 -0.15 -2.27
C LEU A 36 14.10 0.24 -2.33
N LEU A 37 14.40 1.54 -2.28
CA LEU A 37 15.78 2.04 -2.25
C LEU A 37 16.53 1.59 -1.00
N LEU A 38 15.88 1.60 0.17
CA LEU A 38 16.46 1.10 1.41
C LEU A 38 16.80 -0.39 1.33
N ILE A 39 15.88 -1.22 0.81
CA ILE A 39 16.13 -2.65 0.61
C ILE A 39 17.30 -2.84 -0.34
N GLN A 40 17.35 -2.10 -1.45
CA GLN A 40 18.48 -2.15 -2.38
C GLN A 40 19.80 -1.85 -1.68
N GLN A 41 19.88 -0.75 -0.91
CA GLN A 41 21.11 -0.38 -0.19
C GLN A 41 21.47 -1.43 0.86
N LEU A 42 20.51 -1.89 1.66
CA LEU A 42 20.74 -2.88 2.71
C LEU A 42 21.32 -4.19 2.16
N PHE A 43 20.80 -4.66 1.03
CA PHE A 43 21.29 -5.89 0.41
C PHE A 43 22.63 -5.70 -0.31
N SER A 44 22.91 -4.52 -0.88
CA SER A 44 24.25 -4.17 -1.35
C SER A 44 25.28 -4.23 -0.22
N GLU A 45 24.97 -3.64 0.94
CA GLU A 45 25.82 -3.68 2.14
C GLU A 45 26.02 -5.11 2.67
N LYS A 46 24.96 -5.92 2.69
CA LYS A 46 25.07 -7.33 3.09
C LYS A 46 25.98 -8.12 2.15
N LYS A 47 25.89 -7.90 0.83
CA LYS A 47 26.78 -8.54 -0.14
C LYS A 47 28.23 -8.11 0.04
N ALA A 48 28.49 -6.82 0.31
CA ALA A 48 29.83 -6.33 0.63
C ALA A 48 30.40 -7.05 1.85
N ARG A 49 29.62 -7.16 2.94
CA ARG A 49 30.03 -7.91 4.14
C ARG A 49 30.28 -9.40 3.88
N VAL A 50 29.51 -10.04 3.00
CA VAL A 50 29.78 -11.43 2.59
C VAL A 50 31.14 -11.51 1.89
N ASN A 51 31.46 -10.56 1.00
CA ASN A 51 32.76 -10.55 0.32
C ASN A 51 33.90 -10.33 1.32
N ASP A 52 33.72 -9.43 2.29
CA ASP A 52 34.70 -9.19 3.35
C ASP A 52 34.91 -10.44 4.22
N PHE A 53 33.83 -11.10 4.63
CA PHE A 53 33.88 -12.37 5.35
C PHE A 53 34.60 -13.45 4.55
N ILE A 54 34.27 -13.61 3.26
CA ILE A 54 34.90 -14.60 2.40
C ILE A 54 36.40 -14.35 2.29
N LYS A 55 36.80 -13.09 2.10
CA LYS A 55 38.20 -12.71 1.91
C LYS A 55 39.02 -12.83 3.20
N ASN A 56 38.49 -12.32 4.31
CA ASN A 56 39.27 -12.09 5.52
C ASN A 56 39.13 -13.20 6.57
N GLU A 57 38.08 -14.03 6.50
CA GLU A 57 37.80 -15.07 7.50
C GLU A 57 37.71 -16.47 6.86
N TYR A 58 36.84 -16.63 5.85
CA TYR A 58 36.61 -17.94 5.23
C TYR A 58 37.81 -18.43 4.42
N THR A 59 38.41 -17.59 3.57
CA THR A 59 39.56 -17.99 2.76
C THR A 59 40.76 -18.41 3.62
N PRO A 60 41.20 -17.62 4.63
CA PRO A 60 42.28 -18.06 5.52
C PRO A 60 41.97 -19.36 6.28
N SER A 61 40.74 -19.56 6.74
CA SER A 61 40.37 -20.79 7.45
C SER A 61 40.38 -22.04 6.56
N ILE A 62 39.95 -21.92 5.29
CA ILE A 62 40.05 -23.01 4.31
C ILE A 62 41.51 -23.35 4.01
N ILE A 63 42.34 -22.33 3.77
CA ILE A 63 43.77 -22.52 3.52
C ILE A 63 44.42 -23.20 4.73
N HIS A 64 44.17 -22.70 5.95
CA HIS A 64 44.71 -23.27 7.18
C HIS A 64 44.33 -24.74 7.35
N LYS A 65 43.06 -25.09 7.11
CA LYS A 65 42.58 -26.48 7.15
C LYS A 65 43.22 -27.38 6.10
N MET A 66 43.52 -26.85 4.91
CA MET A 66 44.19 -27.62 3.87
C MET A 66 45.68 -27.80 4.15
N THR A 67 46.28 -26.89 4.92
CA THR A 67 47.71 -26.94 5.28
C THR A 67 48.00 -27.63 6.61
N SER A 68 46.99 -27.87 7.47
CA SER A 68 47.20 -28.37 8.83
C SER A 68 47.72 -29.81 8.90
N ASP A 69 47.49 -30.59 7.84
CA ASP A 69 47.79 -32.01 7.79
C ASP A 69 48.99 -32.31 6.85
N LEU A 70 49.74 -31.28 6.45
CA LEU A 70 50.94 -31.44 5.62
C LEU A 70 52.13 -31.87 6.49
N ASP A 71 52.93 -32.81 5.99
CA ASP A 71 54.16 -33.27 6.67
C ASP A 71 55.14 -32.10 6.90
N GLU A 72 55.84 -32.10 8.04
CA GLU A 72 56.76 -31.03 8.44
C GLU A 72 57.94 -30.82 7.45
N ASP A 73 58.25 -31.82 6.63
CA ASP A 73 59.30 -31.79 5.60
C ASP A 73 58.82 -31.30 4.22
N LEU A 74 57.52 -31.02 4.05
CA LEU A 74 56.94 -30.62 2.77
C LEU A 74 57.15 -29.12 2.50
N ASP A 75 57.70 -28.76 1.34
CA ASP A 75 57.81 -27.36 0.92
C ASP A 75 56.42 -26.80 0.56
N VAL A 76 55.79 -26.14 1.53
CA VAL A 76 54.46 -25.51 1.36
C VAL A 76 54.42 -24.54 0.17
N LYS A 77 55.54 -23.92 -0.23
CA LYS A 77 55.57 -23.05 -1.41
C LYS A 77 55.44 -23.82 -2.72
N SER A 78 55.98 -25.04 -2.81
CA SER A 78 55.87 -25.86 -4.02
C SER A 78 54.45 -26.38 -4.21
N GLU A 79 53.75 -26.66 -3.11
CA GLU A 79 52.37 -27.19 -3.13
C GLU A 79 51.28 -26.12 -3.16
N LEU A 80 51.63 -24.85 -2.88
CA LEU A 80 50.71 -23.72 -2.87
C LEU A 80 49.80 -23.63 -4.12
N PRO A 81 50.30 -23.83 -5.37
CA PRO A 81 49.46 -23.80 -6.55
C PRO A 81 48.38 -24.89 -6.54
N GLN A 82 48.71 -26.10 -6.07
CA GLN A 82 47.76 -27.22 -6.01
C GLN A 82 46.73 -27.01 -4.89
N ILE A 83 47.18 -26.57 -3.72
CA ILE A 83 46.30 -26.18 -2.61
C ILE A 83 45.33 -25.10 -3.06
N MET A 84 45.81 -24.08 -3.78
CA MET A 84 44.94 -23.02 -4.28
C MET A 84 44.00 -23.50 -5.38
N ALA A 85 44.44 -24.40 -6.27
CA ALA A 85 43.58 -25.01 -7.28
C ALA A 85 42.42 -25.80 -6.66
N ALA A 86 42.63 -26.43 -5.50
CA ALA A 86 41.59 -27.12 -4.76
C ALA A 86 40.71 -26.17 -3.91
N ALA A 87 41.30 -25.14 -3.29
CA ALA A 87 40.60 -24.21 -2.42
C ALA A 87 39.68 -23.23 -3.18
N LEU A 88 40.13 -22.71 -4.32
CA LEU A 88 39.41 -21.68 -5.07
C LEU A 88 37.98 -22.10 -5.48
N PRO A 89 37.73 -23.31 -6.00
CA PRO A 89 36.37 -23.77 -6.28
C PRO A 89 35.48 -23.76 -5.03
N MET A 90 35.96 -24.24 -3.89
CA MET A 90 35.19 -24.28 -2.64
C MET A 90 34.88 -22.88 -2.11
N ILE A 91 35.84 -21.96 -2.21
CA ILE A 91 35.67 -20.55 -1.81
C ILE A 91 34.64 -19.87 -2.71
N ASN A 92 34.77 -20.04 -4.02
CA ASN A 92 33.87 -19.43 -5.00
C ASN A 92 32.45 -19.99 -4.87
N GLU A 93 32.28 -21.29 -4.72
CA GLU A 93 30.99 -21.93 -4.50
C GLU A 93 30.31 -21.38 -3.23
N ARG A 94 31.08 -21.26 -2.13
CA ARG A 94 30.54 -20.72 -0.88
C ARG A 94 30.12 -19.26 -1.01
N GLN A 95 30.96 -18.43 -1.61
CA GLN A 95 30.65 -17.02 -1.88
C GLN A 95 29.39 -16.89 -2.73
N TYR A 96 29.33 -17.65 -3.82
CA TYR A 96 28.18 -17.67 -4.73
C TYR A 96 26.89 -18.09 -4.01
N ALA A 97 26.93 -19.18 -3.24
CA ALA A 97 25.77 -19.66 -2.47
C ALA A 97 25.26 -18.60 -1.47
N MET A 98 26.16 -17.93 -0.75
CA MET A 98 25.80 -16.86 0.19
C MET A 98 25.19 -15.65 -0.53
N GLN A 99 25.75 -15.24 -1.67
CA GLN A 99 25.20 -14.15 -2.47
C GLN A 99 23.83 -14.50 -3.08
N MET A 100 23.65 -15.72 -3.58
CA MET A 100 22.36 -16.21 -4.09
C MET A 100 21.30 -16.22 -3.00
N ALA A 101 21.64 -16.64 -1.77
CA ALA A 101 20.71 -16.61 -0.65
C ALA A 101 20.25 -15.18 -0.33
N LEU A 102 21.16 -14.21 -0.39
CA LEU A 102 20.83 -12.79 -0.24
C LEU A 102 19.92 -12.29 -1.37
N ASP A 103 20.20 -12.66 -2.62
CA ASP A 103 19.34 -12.28 -3.75
C ASP A 103 17.93 -12.87 -3.65
N SER A 104 17.83 -14.14 -3.28
CA SER A 104 16.53 -14.79 -3.07
C SER A 104 15.73 -14.12 -1.95
N ALA A 105 16.39 -13.79 -0.83
CA ALA A 105 15.75 -13.07 0.27
C ALA A 105 15.30 -11.66 -0.15
N LYS A 106 16.14 -10.93 -0.90
CA LYS A 106 15.80 -9.60 -1.43
C LYS A 106 14.55 -9.66 -2.31
N ILE A 107 14.51 -10.59 -3.26
CA ILE A 107 13.37 -10.77 -4.17
C ILE A 107 12.09 -11.00 -3.36
N LYS A 108 12.10 -11.94 -2.41
CA LYS A 108 10.93 -12.22 -1.55
C LYS A 108 10.42 -10.98 -0.80
N ILE A 109 11.33 -10.18 -0.25
CA ILE A 109 10.96 -8.96 0.49
C ILE A 109 10.39 -7.90 -0.46
N VAL A 110 11.00 -7.71 -1.64
CA VAL A 110 10.51 -6.77 -2.66
C VAL A 110 9.12 -7.19 -3.17
N ASP A 111 8.92 -8.48 -3.44
CA ASP A 111 7.63 -9.01 -3.88
C ASP A 111 6.54 -8.78 -2.83
N GLN A 112 6.84 -9.05 -1.56
CA GLN A 112 5.93 -8.78 -0.45
C GLN A 112 5.60 -7.28 -0.34
N LEU A 113 6.62 -6.42 -0.42
CA LEU A 113 6.45 -4.97 -0.36
C LEU A 113 5.57 -4.45 -1.50
N ASN A 114 5.74 -4.97 -2.71
CA ASN A 114 4.93 -4.61 -3.88
C ASN A 114 3.49 -5.10 -3.74
N ALA A 115 3.29 -6.32 -3.22
CA ALA A 115 1.97 -6.88 -2.97
C ALA A 115 1.21 -6.05 -1.93
N ASP A 116 1.87 -5.66 -0.84
CA ASP A 116 1.25 -4.85 0.21
C ASP A 116 0.98 -3.41 -0.26
N PHE A 117 1.86 -2.82 -1.07
CA PHE A 117 1.61 -1.52 -1.68
C PHE A 117 0.43 -1.54 -2.67
N THR A 118 0.24 -2.65 -3.40
CA THR A 118 -0.92 -2.83 -4.27
C THR A 118 -2.22 -2.85 -3.46
N LYS A 119 -2.26 -3.59 -2.35
CA LYS A 119 -3.41 -3.61 -1.42
C LYS A 119 -3.68 -2.23 -0.83
N TYR A 120 -2.63 -1.52 -0.41
CA TYR A 120 -2.70 -0.15 0.08
C TYR A 120 -3.34 0.79 -0.95
N ASN A 121 -2.91 0.72 -2.21
CA ASN A 121 -3.48 1.53 -3.29
C ASN A 121 -4.95 1.19 -3.56
N MET A 122 -5.30 -0.09 -3.57
CA MET A 122 -6.70 -0.52 -3.72
C MET A 122 -7.57 0.03 -2.57
N ALA A 123 -7.12 -0.09 -1.33
CA ALA A 123 -7.83 0.42 -0.17
C ALA A 123 -8.03 1.94 -0.23
N ASN A 124 -6.99 2.69 -0.64
CA ASN A 124 -7.10 4.14 -0.81
C ASN A 124 -8.04 4.54 -1.95
N ALA A 125 -8.04 3.79 -3.06
CA ALA A 125 -8.96 4.04 -4.16
C ALA A 125 -10.42 3.83 -3.75
N GLU A 126 -10.71 2.76 -3.01
CA GLU A 126 -12.05 2.51 -2.47
C GLU A 126 -12.44 3.55 -1.41
N MET A 127 -11.52 3.93 -0.52
CA MET A 127 -11.76 5.00 0.44
C MET A 127 -12.06 6.33 -0.23
N LYS A 128 -11.34 6.68 -1.31
CA LYS A 128 -11.62 7.88 -2.11
C LYS A 128 -13.02 7.85 -2.71
N LYS A 129 -13.45 6.72 -3.31
CA LYS A 129 -14.81 6.57 -3.84
C LYS A 129 -15.88 6.74 -2.76
N LEU A 130 -15.63 6.21 -1.55
CA LEU A 130 -16.53 6.39 -0.41
C LEU A 130 -16.61 7.86 0.01
N LEU A 131 -15.48 8.56 0.08
CA LEU A 131 -15.43 10.00 0.39
C LEU A 131 -16.15 10.82 -0.67
N GLU A 132 -15.92 10.55 -1.96
CA GLU A 132 -16.63 11.19 -3.07
C GLU A 132 -18.15 10.98 -2.97
N SER A 133 -18.58 9.77 -2.65
CA SER A 133 -20.00 9.43 -2.49
C SER A 133 -20.62 10.16 -1.30
N ALA A 134 -19.92 10.20 -0.16
CA ALA A 134 -20.39 10.90 1.04
C ALA A 134 -20.45 12.42 0.86
N VAL A 135 -19.49 13.00 0.14
CA VAL A 135 -19.48 14.42 -0.22
C VAL A 135 -20.66 14.77 -1.13
N LYS A 136 -20.91 13.96 -2.18
CA LYS A 136 -22.07 14.15 -3.08
C LYS A 136 -23.39 14.09 -2.32
N LEU A 137 -23.56 13.06 -1.48
CA LEU A 137 -24.74 12.92 -0.62
C LEU A 137 -24.98 14.14 0.27
N ASN A 138 -23.90 14.70 0.84
CA ASN A 138 -23.99 15.89 1.69
C ASN A 138 -24.41 17.15 0.90
N GLU A 139 -23.90 17.32 -0.33
CA GLU A 139 -24.29 18.44 -1.19
C GLU A 139 -25.75 18.30 -1.67
N GLU A 140 -26.19 17.10 -2.02
CA GLU A 140 -27.58 16.83 -2.39
C GLU A 140 -28.55 17.06 -1.24
N LYS A 141 -28.22 16.60 -0.03
CA LYS A 141 -29.00 16.89 1.17
C LYS A 141 -29.14 18.40 1.40
N LYS A 142 -28.07 19.17 1.15
CA LYS A 142 -28.09 20.64 1.26
C LYS A 142 -28.99 21.26 0.20
N GLN A 143 -28.94 20.79 -1.04
CA GLN A 143 -29.82 21.24 -2.12
C GLN A 143 -31.30 20.95 -1.81
N LEU A 144 -31.62 19.73 -1.36
CA LEU A 144 -32.98 19.35 -0.97
C LEU A 144 -33.50 20.17 0.22
N LEU A 145 -32.67 20.44 1.23
CA LEU A 145 -33.07 21.31 2.35
C LEU A 145 -33.33 22.75 1.88
N ASN A 146 -32.51 23.26 0.96
CA ASN A 146 -32.73 24.58 0.36
C ASN A 146 -34.01 24.62 -0.47
N GLN A 147 -34.30 23.57 -1.25
CA GLN A 147 -35.54 23.44 -2.02
C GLN A 147 -36.76 23.26 -1.12
N SER A 148 -36.69 22.46 -0.05
CA SER A 148 -37.75 22.33 0.95
C SER A 148 -38.07 23.67 1.63
N ASN A 149 -37.05 24.45 1.97
CA ASN A 149 -37.24 25.81 2.48
C ASN A 149 -37.89 26.74 1.44
N TRP A 150 -37.65 26.52 0.15
CA TRP A 150 -38.33 27.22 -0.95
C TRP A 150 -39.79 26.77 -1.10
N PHE A 151 -40.08 25.46 -1.03
CA PHE A 151 -41.44 24.91 -1.06
C PHE A 151 -42.29 25.40 0.12
N LYS A 152 -41.73 25.46 1.33
CA LYS A 152 -42.38 26.05 2.52
C LYS A 152 -42.75 27.53 2.32
N ARG A 153 -41.96 28.28 1.54
CA ARG A 153 -42.26 29.70 1.21
C ARG A 153 -43.32 29.85 0.12
N LYS A 154 -43.56 28.82 -0.70
CA LYS A 154 -44.51 28.83 -1.82
C LYS A 154 -45.83 28.09 -1.56
N GLY A 155 -45.99 27.44 -0.40
CA GLY A 155 -47.26 26.81 -0.01
C GLY A 155 -47.61 25.54 -0.80
N ILE A 156 -46.61 24.76 -1.21
CA ILE A 156 -46.78 23.54 -2.02
C ILE A 156 -46.87 22.28 -1.15
N ASP A 157 -47.65 21.32 -1.63
CA ASP A 157 -48.15 20.08 -0.99
C ASP A 157 -47.05 19.16 -0.40
N TYR A 158 -47.26 18.74 0.86
CA TYR A 158 -46.29 18.03 1.68
C TYR A 158 -46.21 16.53 1.35
N ASP A 159 -47.24 15.97 0.70
CA ASP A 159 -47.31 14.55 0.37
C ASP A 159 -46.33 14.17 -0.77
N GLN A 160 -46.16 15.05 -1.76
CA GLN A 160 -45.16 14.87 -2.82
C GLN A 160 -43.73 14.98 -2.30
N LEU A 161 -43.50 15.82 -1.28
CA LEU A 161 -42.19 15.95 -0.64
C LEU A 161 -41.84 14.68 0.16
N ALA A 162 -42.81 14.08 0.85
CA ALA A 162 -42.64 12.85 1.59
C ALA A 162 -42.30 11.67 0.67
N GLU A 163 -42.99 11.53 -0.47
CA GLU A 163 -42.75 10.45 -1.42
C GLU A 163 -41.38 10.56 -2.13
N LEU A 164 -40.88 11.79 -2.30
CA LEU A 164 -39.56 12.08 -2.87
C LEU A 164 -38.44 11.79 -1.86
N LEU A 165 -38.69 12.07 -0.57
CA LEU A 165 -37.79 11.76 0.53
C LEU A 165 -37.69 10.24 0.79
N ASP A 166 -38.82 9.53 0.72
CA ASP A 166 -38.87 8.07 0.88
C ASP A 166 -38.14 7.36 -0.27
N ARG A 167 -38.31 7.83 -1.51
CA ARG A 167 -37.54 7.32 -2.66
C ARG A 167 -36.05 7.61 -2.52
N PHE A 168 -35.66 8.77 -2.01
CA PHE A 168 -34.26 9.12 -1.75
C PHE A 168 -33.64 8.20 -0.68
N ILE A 169 -34.33 7.99 0.44
CA ILE A 169 -33.88 7.11 1.53
C ILE A 169 -33.76 5.66 1.05
N TYR A 170 -34.74 5.15 0.30
CA TYR A 170 -34.70 3.81 -0.29
C TYR A 170 -33.59 3.64 -1.34
N SER A 171 -33.29 4.70 -2.10
CA SER A 171 -32.28 4.70 -3.18
C SER A 171 -30.82 4.87 -2.70
N SER A 172 -30.61 5.38 -1.49
CA SER A 172 -29.28 5.54 -0.86
C SER A 172 -28.54 4.22 -0.61
N GLY A 173 -29.17 3.07 -0.84
CA GLY A 173 -28.50 1.77 -0.89
C GLY A 173 -27.79 1.44 -2.22
N ASN A 174 -28.02 2.20 -3.30
CA ASN A 174 -27.53 1.88 -4.66
C ASN A 174 -27.04 3.15 -5.41
N ILE A 175 -26.03 3.81 -4.83
CA ILE A 175 -25.73 5.26 -4.96
C ILE A 175 -25.25 5.76 -6.33
N GLY A 176 -24.81 4.93 -7.27
CA GLY A 176 -24.17 5.43 -8.50
C GLY A 176 -25.11 5.91 -9.63
N GLY A 177 -26.21 5.20 -9.86
CA GLY A 177 -26.95 5.29 -11.13
C GLY A 177 -28.20 6.17 -11.13
N LEU A 178 -28.74 6.52 -9.96
CA LEU A 178 -30.13 7.03 -9.86
C LEU A 178 -30.24 8.48 -9.39
N ILE A 179 -29.15 9.09 -8.92
CA ILE A 179 -29.05 10.52 -8.57
C ILE A 179 -29.39 11.43 -9.77
N VAL A 180 -29.00 11.01 -10.98
CA VAL A 180 -29.29 11.72 -12.23
C VAL A 180 -30.80 11.76 -12.52
N ASN A 181 -31.55 10.72 -12.11
CA ASN A 181 -32.99 10.65 -12.32
C ASN A 181 -33.77 11.54 -11.35
N LEU A 182 -33.29 11.70 -10.11
CA LEU A 182 -33.93 12.57 -9.12
C LEU A 182 -33.92 14.04 -9.56
N ASN A 183 -32.79 14.54 -10.05
CA ASN A 183 -32.67 15.90 -10.58
C ASN A 183 -33.56 16.12 -11.81
N LYS A 184 -33.75 15.08 -12.62
CA LYS A 184 -34.63 15.12 -13.80
C LYS A 184 -36.11 15.16 -13.41
N ASP A 185 -36.51 14.42 -12.38
CA ASP A 185 -37.91 14.38 -11.94
C ASP A 185 -38.28 15.61 -11.11
N LEU A 186 -37.37 16.17 -10.30
CA LEU A 186 -37.55 17.46 -9.64
C LEU A 186 -37.80 18.61 -10.65
N ASN A 187 -37.04 18.64 -11.74
CA ASN A 187 -37.24 19.63 -12.80
C ASN A 187 -38.59 19.50 -13.53
N LYS A 188 -39.20 18.30 -13.55
CA LYS A 188 -40.54 18.13 -14.13
C LYS A 188 -41.62 18.69 -13.22
N VAL A 189 -41.51 18.48 -11.91
CA VAL A 189 -42.47 18.97 -10.92
C VAL A 189 -42.40 20.50 -10.78
N LEU A 190 -41.20 21.08 -10.90
CA LEU A 190 -40.99 22.53 -10.79
C LEU A 190 -41.43 23.35 -12.03
N ASN A 191 -41.64 22.68 -13.17
CA ASN A 191 -42.02 23.31 -14.43
C ASN A 191 -43.48 23.01 -14.85
N GLN A 192 -44.29 22.46 -13.94
CA GLN A 192 -45.76 22.44 -14.02
C GLN A 192 -46.33 23.66 -13.26
#